data_AF-A0A1Q3S8R6-F1
#
_entry.id   AF-A0A1Q3S8R6-F1
#
_cell.length_a   1.000
_cell.length_b   1.000
_cell.length_c   1.000
_cell.angle_alpha   90.00
_cell.angle_beta   90.00
_cell.angle_gamma   90.00
#
_symmetry.space_group_name_H-M   'P 1'
#
loop_
_entity.id
_entity.type
_entity.pdbx_description
1 polymer ?
#
loop_
_entity_poly.entity_id
_entity_poly.type
_entity_poly.pdbx_seq_one_letter_code
_entity_poly.pdbx_strand_id
1 'polypeptide(L)'
;MKNILRNSASFAALALLLSCNQTKKEESVPEPAAVEQTAPAAEPEAAPQVTETVSGKITAIQPGKDGYTATLETADKKVFFATISHSNLTKHEQYKTVVVGDTITVKGDLWQSGEESHITVRAIL
;
A
#
# COMPACT_ATOMS: atom_id res chain seq x y z
N MET A 1 14.07 15.68 56.35
CA MET A 1 12.62 15.62 56.55
C MET A 1 11.99 14.86 55.39
N LYS A 2 11.17 13.85 55.75
CA LYS A 2 10.07 13.23 54.99
C LYS A 2 10.41 12.42 53.73
N ASN A 3 10.44 11.11 53.98
CA ASN A 3 10.41 10.00 53.06
C ASN A 3 8.99 9.69 52.55
N ILE A 4 8.92 8.85 51.50
CA ILE A 4 7.89 7.84 51.19
C ILE A 4 6.49 8.34 50.78
N LEU A 5 6.07 8.01 49.55
CA LEU A 5 4.90 7.14 49.38
C LEU A 5 4.90 6.43 48.00
N ARG A 6 4.91 5.10 48.08
CA ARG A 6 4.62 4.15 46.99
C ARG A 6 3.10 4.02 46.91
N ASN A 7 2.53 3.87 45.71
CA ASN A 7 1.19 3.35 45.57
C ASN A 7 1.19 2.12 44.64
N SER A 8 0.63 1.04 45.16
CA SER A 8 0.53 -0.31 44.59
C SER A 8 -0.92 -0.65 44.24
N ALA A 9 -1.07 -1.79 43.55
CA ALA A 9 -2.26 -2.62 43.31
C ALA A 9 -3.04 -2.27 42.02
N SER A 10 -3.18 -3.13 41.00
CA SER A 10 -3.44 -4.59 40.85
C SER A 10 -4.91 -4.89 40.53
N PHE A 11 -5.10 -5.87 39.63
CA PHE A 11 -6.33 -6.56 39.20
C PHE A 11 -7.25 -5.76 38.24
N ALA A 12 -7.84 -6.32 37.19
CA ALA A 12 -8.22 -7.71 36.94
C ALA A 12 -8.16 -8.08 35.44
N ALA A 13 -7.80 -9.32 35.17
CA ALA A 13 -8.06 -9.99 33.89
C ALA A 13 -9.56 -10.33 33.78
N LEU A 14 -10.15 -10.09 32.61
CA LEU A 14 -11.37 -10.77 32.21
C LEU A 14 -11.31 -11.06 30.69
N ALA A 15 -10.98 -12.31 30.38
CA ALA A 15 -11.17 -12.89 29.07
C ALA A 15 -12.58 -13.47 28.99
N LEU A 16 -13.37 -13.07 27.99
CA LEU A 16 -14.48 -13.88 27.49
C LEU A 16 -14.52 -13.81 25.96
N LEU A 17 -14.39 -15.01 25.40
CA LEU A 17 -14.46 -15.37 23.99
C LEU A 17 -15.91 -15.37 23.49
N LEU A 18 -16.02 -15.53 22.16
CA LEU A 18 -17.15 -16.07 21.37
C LEU A 18 -18.04 -15.04 20.67
N SER A 19 -17.86 -14.92 19.35
CA SER A 19 -18.93 -15.38 18.45
C SER A 19 -18.36 -15.77 17.09
N CYS A 20 -18.60 -17.03 16.75
CA CYS A 20 -18.28 -17.70 15.50
C CYS A 20 -19.08 -17.09 14.34
N ASN A 21 -18.42 -16.69 13.26
CA ASN A 21 -19.08 -16.45 11.98
C ASN A 21 -18.86 -17.67 11.07
N GLN A 22 -19.69 -18.69 11.28
CA GLN A 22 -19.82 -19.88 10.43
C GLN A 22 -21.32 -20.11 10.23
N THR A 23 -21.84 -19.80 9.05
CA THR A 23 -22.92 -20.58 8.44
C THR A 23 -22.88 -20.35 6.93
N LYS A 24 -22.20 -21.28 6.27
CA LYS A 24 -22.49 -21.74 4.92
C LYS A 24 -23.94 -22.29 4.90
N LYS A 25 -24.75 -21.89 3.92
CA LYS A 25 -25.93 -22.68 3.53
C LYS A 25 -26.00 -22.80 2.01
N GLU A 26 -25.78 -24.04 1.57
CA GLU A 26 -26.10 -24.60 0.26
C GLU A 26 -27.62 -24.65 0.06
N GLU A 27 -28.07 -24.24 -1.12
CA GLU A 27 -29.27 -24.67 -1.86
C GLU A 27 -29.19 -23.91 -3.21
N SER A 28 -29.35 -24.43 -4.42
CA SER A 28 -29.72 -25.72 -5.00
C SER A 28 -29.46 -25.60 -6.52
N VAL A 29 -29.10 -26.70 -7.17
CA VAL A 29 -28.99 -26.82 -8.64
C VAL A 29 -30.38 -26.59 -9.27
N PRO A 30 -30.46 -25.85 -10.40
CA PRO A 30 -30.84 -26.54 -11.62
C PRO A 30 -29.95 -26.17 -12.82
N GLU A 31 -29.41 -27.20 -13.46
CA GLU A 31 -29.07 -27.18 -14.88
C GLU A 31 -30.37 -26.95 -15.67
N PRO A 32 -30.36 -26.06 -16.66
CA PRO A 32 -30.42 -26.58 -18.02
C PRO A 32 -29.47 -25.86 -18.97
N ALA A 33 -28.99 -26.68 -19.90
CA ALA A 33 -28.26 -26.30 -21.10
C ALA A 33 -28.88 -25.12 -21.86
N ALA A 34 -28.05 -24.16 -22.26
CA ALA A 34 -28.02 -23.61 -23.62
C ALA A 34 -26.88 -22.60 -23.73
N VAL A 35 -26.13 -22.71 -24.82
CA VAL A 35 -25.01 -21.89 -25.21
C VAL A 35 -25.51 -20.48 -25.56
N GLU A 36 -25.01 -19.44 -24.88
CA GLU A 36 -25.11 -18.08 -25.39
C GLU A 36 -23.84 -17.29 -25.07
N GLN A 37 -23.27 -16.72 -26.12
CA GLN A 37 -22.03 -15.96 -26.12
C GLN A 37 -22.15 -14.78 -25.16
N THR A 38 -21.42 -14.84 -24.05
CA THR A 38 -21.17 -13.65 -23.24
C THR A 38 -20.08 -12.84 -23.93
N ALA A 39 -20.45 -11.63 -24.34
CA ALA A 39 -19.60 -10.60 -24.90
C ALA A 39 -18.28 -10.46 -24.11
N PRO A 40 -17.17 -10.07 -24.76
CA PRO A 40 -15.95 -9.73 -24.04
C PRO A 40 -16.29 -8.67 -22.99
N ALA A 41 -16.12 -9.04 -21.73
CA ALA A 41 -16.09 -8.09 -20.63
C ALA A 41 -15.11 -6.99 -21.03
N ALA A 42 -15.62 -5.78 -21.16
CA ALA A 42 -14.81 -4.60 -21.36
C ALA A 42 -13.76 -4.59 -20.24
N GLU A 43 -12.52 -4.88 -20.64
CA GLU A 43 -11.33 -4.60 -19.89
C GLU A 43 -11.45 -3.15 -19.41
N PRO A 44 -11.35 -2.85 -18.09
CA PRO A 44 -11.40 -1.47 -17.65
C PRO A 44 -10.25 -0.77 -18.34
N GLU A 45 -10.62 0.08 -19.31
CA GLU A 45 -9.73 0.84 -20.16
C GLU A 45 -8.75 1.57 -19.23
N ALA A 46 -7.51 1.07 -19.19
CA ALA A 46 -6.47 1.60 -18.33
C ALA A 46 -6.29 3.07 -18.71
N ALA A 47 -6.68 3.96 -17.80
CA ALA A 47 -6.42 5.39 -17.95
C ALA A 47 -4.95 5.60 -18.35
N PRO A 48 -4.65 6.57 -19.25
CA PRO A 48 -3.31 6.76 -19.76
C PRO A 48 -2.33 6.98 -18.60
N GLN A 49 -1.54 5.95 -18.31
CA GLN A 49 -0.52 5.98 -17.26
C GLN A 49 0.61 6.87 -17.77
N VAL A 50 0.69 8.10 -17.25
CA VAL A 50 1.78 9.01 -17.60
C VAL A 50 3.03 8.54 -16.86
N THR A 51 3.97 7.99 -17.61
CA THR A 51 5.27 7.58 -17.04
C THR A 51 6.19 8.79 -16.92
N GLU A 52 6.60 9.11 -15.69
CA GLU A 52 7.48 10.25 -15.40
C GLU A 52 8.69 9.83 -14.58
N THR A 53 9.72 10.68 -14.61
CA THR A 53 10.92 10.53 -13.79
C THR A 53 10.93 11.61 -12.71
N VAL A 54 11.00 11.20 -11.44
CA VAL A 54 10.98 12.09 -10.28
C VAL A 54 12.27 11.90 -9.49
N SER A 55 12.97 13.00 -9.20
CA SER A 55 14.13 13.02 -8.31
C SER A 55 13.81 13.84 -7.08
N GLY A 56 14.10 13.31 -5.90
CA GLY A 56 13.78 13.98 -4.65
C GLY A 56 14.47 13.36 -3.45
N LYS A 57 14.48 14.13 -2.36
CA LYS A 57 14.97 13.70 -1.05
C LYS A 57 13.85 12.98 -0.31
N ILE A 58 14.19 11.88 0.35
CA ILE A 58 13.26 11.13 1.18
C ILE A 58 13.09 11.85 2.52
N THR A 59 11.84 12.12 2.86
CA THR A 59 11.44 12.80 4.10
C THR A 59 10.68 11.89 5.05
N ALA A 60 10.02 10.84 4.54
CA ALA A 60 9.33 9.84 5.36
C ALA A 60 9.27 8.48 4.63
N ILE A 61 9.09 7.42 5.42
CA ILE A 61 8.89 6.05 4.92
C ILE A 61 7.71 5.43 5.68
N GLN A 62 6.75 4.89 4.93
CA GLN A 62 5.61 4.13 5.45
C GLN A 62 5.76 2.66 5.00
N PRO A 63 5.94 1.70 5.93
CA PRO A 63 6.10 0.30 5.57
C PRO A 63 4.80 -0.30 5.02
N GLY A 64 4.93 -1.14 3.99
CA GLY A 64 3.84 -1.92 3.43
C GLY A 64 4.14 -3.43 3.48
N LYS A 65 3.25 -4.25 2.90
CA LYS A 65 3.40 -5.71 2.89
C LYS A 65 4.58 -6.17 2.01
N ASP A 66 4.56 -5.76 0.74
CA ASP A 66 5.51 -6.23 -0.29
C ASP A 66 6.52 -5.13 -0.68
N GLY A 67 6.62 -4.09 0.14
CA GLY A 67 7.24 -2.82 -0.23
C GLY A 67 7.06 -1.74 0.84
N TYR A 68 7.21 -0.50 0.42
CA TYR A 68 7.00 0.68 1.25
C TYR A 68 6.61 1.88 0.38
N THR A 69 6.03 2.89 1.00
CA THR A 69 5.81 4.20 0.38
C THR A 69 6.80 5.19 0.94
N ALA A 70 7.63 5.78 0.08
CA ALA A 70 8.55 6.84 0.43
C ALA A 70 7.94 8.20 0.07
N THR A 71 7.99 9.15 0.99
CA THR A 71 7.66 10.55 0.69
C THR A 71 8.89 11.23 0.12
N LEU A 72 8.80 11.67 -1.14
CA LEU A 72 9.84 12.37 -1.88
C LEU A 72 9.52 13.86 -1.92
N GLU A 73 10.47 14.70 -1.50
CA GLU A 73 10.42 16.14 -1.72
C GLU A 73 11.40 16.51 -2.85
N THR A 74 10.90 17.08 -3.94
CA THR A 74 11.73 17.53 -5.06
C THR A 74 12.42 18.86 -4.73
N ALA A 75 13.38 19.26 -5.56
CA ALA A 75 14.02 20.57 -5.44
C ALA A 75 13.02 21.74 -5.48
N ASP A 76 11.93 21.58 -6.25
CA ASP A 76 10.84 22.56 -6.38
C ASP A 76 9.83 22.50 -5.23
N LYS A 77 10.12 21.78 -4.14
CA LYS A 77 9.24 21.60 -2.99
C LYS A 77 7.92 20.88 -3.30
N LYS A 78 7.86 20.15 -4.41
CA LYS A 78 6.73 19.25 -4.71
C LYS A 78 6.91 17.96 -3.93
N VAL A 79 5.81 17.44 -3.40
CA VAL A 79 5.79 16.20 -2.63
C VAL A 79 5.18 15.09 -3.48
N PHE A 80 5.85 13.94 -3.52
CA PHE A 80 5.37 12.73 -4.17
C PHE A 80 5.35 11.56 -3.20
N PHE A 81 4.30 10.74 -3.27
CA PHE A 81 4.21 9.47 -2.56
C PHE A 81 4.64 8.33 -3.48
N ALA A 82 5.89 7.88 -3.35
CA ALA A 82 6.47 6.84 -4.17
C ALA A 82 6.28 5.46 -3.57
N THR A 83 5.42 4.65 -4.19
CA THR A 83 5.18 3.27 -3.78
C THR A 83 6.17 2.33 -4.46
N ILE A 84 7.13 1.83 -3.69
CA ILE A 84 8.19 0.91 -4.12
C ILE A 84 7.84 -0.48 -3.58
N SER A 85 7.53 -1.41 -4.47
CA SER A 85 7.24 -2.80 -4.12
C SER A 85 7.90 -3.76 -5.10
N HIS A 86 8.14 -4.99 -4.65
CA HIS A 86 8.71 -6.04 -5.50
C HIS A 86 7.85 -6.31 -6.75
N SER A 87 6.53 -6.17 -6.64
CA SER A 87 5.59 -6.39 -7.74
C SER A 87 5.48 -5.22 -8.72
N ASN A 88 5.85 -4.01 -8.30
CA ASN A 88 5.77 -2.82 -9.15
C ASN A 88 6.99 -2.66 -10.05
N LEU A 89 8.17 -3.07 -9.57
CA LEU A 89 9.44 -2.91 -10.27
C LEU A 89 9.52 -3.82 -11.49
N THR A 90 10.06 -3.27 -12.58
CA THR A 90 10.31 -4.00 -13.84
C THR A 90 11.43 -5.03 -13.69
N LYS A 91 12.41 -4.78 -12.81
CA LYS A 91 13.46 -5.72 -12.44
C LYS A 91 13.49 -5.90 -10.93
N HIS A 92 13.36 -7.15 -10.49
CA HIS A 92 13.33 -7.47 -9.06
C HIS A 92 14.62 -7.05 -8.33
N GLU A 93 15.76 -7.13 -9.01
CA GLU A 93 17.10 -6.73 -8.52
C GLU A 93 17.19 -5.24 -8.15
N GLN A 94 16.32 -4.39 -8.68
CA GLN A 94 16.31 -2.96 -8.33
C GLN A 94 15.68 -2.69 -6.97
N TYR A 95 15.01 -3.68 -6.38
CA TYR A 95 14.41 -3.51 -5.06
C TYR A 95 15.52 -3.28 -4.03
N LYS A 96 15.52 -2.08 -3.46
CA LYS A 96 16.42 -1.70 -2.37
C LYS A 96 15.65 -0.96 -1.30
N THR A 97 16.05 -1.13 -0.05
CA THR A 97 15.59 -0.28 1.04
C THR A 97 16.33 1.04 0.99
N VAL A 98 15.56 2.13 0.96
CA VAL A 98 16.06 3.50 1.07
C VAL A 98 15.83 3.99 2.49
N VAL A 99 16.52 5.05 2.91
CA VAL A 99 16.35 5.66 4.23
C VAL A 99 16.00 7.13 4.13
N VAL A 100 15.42 7.67 5.20
CA VAL A 100 15.15 9.12 5.30
C VAL A 100 16.47 9.87 5.22
N GLY A 101 16.52 10.89 4.36
CA GLY A 101 17.74 11.64 4.07
C GLY A 101 18.35 11.34 2.70
N ASP A 102 18.08 10.15 2.14
CA ASP A 102 18.57 9.79 0.81
C ASP A 102 17.94 10.67 -0.27
N THR A 103 18.71 10.95 -1.33
CA THR A 103 18.17 11.49 -2.58
C THR A 103 18.15 10.38 -3.61
N ILE A 104 16.97 10.09 -4.15
CA ILE A 104 16.80 9.05 -5.17
C ILE A 104 16.11 9.60 -6.41
N THR A 105 16.33 8.94 -7.53
CA THR A 105 15.58 9.18 -8.76
C THR A 105 14.79 7.92 -9.11
N VAL A 106 13.49 8.08 -9.32
CA VAL A 106 12.57 7.01 -9.64
C VAL A 106 11.85 7.29 -10.94
N LYS A 107 11.52 6.23 -11.67
CA LYS A 107 10.65 6.29 -12.85
C LYS A 107 9.40 5.46 -12.58
N GLY A 108 8.23 5.99 -12.91
CA GLY A 108 6.98 5.31 -12.60
C GLY A 108 5.75 5.99 -13.17
N ASP A 109 4.60 5.38 -12.90
CA ASP A 109 3.29 5.89 -13.33
C ASP A 109 2.81 6.93 -12.33
N LEU A 110 2.56 8.16 -12.78
CA LEU A 110 1.97 9.20 -11.96
C LEU A 110 0.46 9.09 -11.92
N TRP A 111 -0.09 9.29 -10.73
CA TRP A 111 -1.52 9.39 -10.51
C TRP A 111 -1.81 10.34 -9.34
N GLN A 112 -3.03 10.86 -9.31
CA GLN A 112 -3.47 11.77 -8.24
C GLN A 112 -4.44 11.03 -7.32
N SER A 113 -4.34 11.29 -6.01
CA SER A 113 -5.33 10.90 -5.01
C SER A 113 -5.80 12.14 -4.27
N GLY A 114 -6.95 12.69 -4.67
CA GLY A 114 -7.35 14.02 -4.21
C GLY A 114 -6.32 15.08 -4.64
N GLU A 115 -5.66 15.72 -3.67
CA GLU A 115 -4.62 16.73 -3.90
C GLU A 115 -3.20 16.15 -3.83
N GLU A 116 -3.06 14.85 -3.57
CA GLU A 116 -1.78 14.19 -3.41
C GLU A 116 -1.27 13.64 -4.74
N SER A 117 0.00 13.92 -5.04
CA SER A 117 0.70 13.32 -6.19
C SER A 117 1.36 12.01 -5.78
N HIS A 118 0.96 10.92 -6.43
CA HIS A 118 1.47 9.58 -6.19
C HIS A 118 2.26 9.08 -7.39
N ILE A 119 3.25 8.24 -7.13
CA ILE A 119 4.01 7.54 -8.17
C ILE A 119 4.11 6.05 -7.85
N THR A 120 3.64 5.21 -8.77
CA THR A 120 3.87 3.77 -8.73
C THR A 120 5.22 3.48 -9.38
N VAL A 121 6.22 3.12 -8.57
CA VAL A 121 7.61 3.04 -9.04
C VAL A 121 7.85 1.78 -9.88
N ARG A 122 8.30 1.98 -11.12
CA ARG A 122 8.64 0.92 -12.08
C ARG A 122 10.15 0.67 -12.20
N ALA A 123 10.96 1.67 -11.87
CA ALA A 123 12.41 1.56 -11.82
C ALA A 123 12.99 2.58 -10.83
N ILE A 124 14.09 2.19 -10.18
CA ILE A 124 14.94 3.10 -9.42
C ILE A 124 16.23 3.29 -10.22
N LEU A 125 16.61 4.55 -10.44
CA LEU A 125 17.76 4.96 -11.26
C LEU A 125 19.02 5.19 -10.42
#